data_AF-A0A8U0WB39-F1
#
_entry.id   AF-A0A8U0WB39-F1
#
_cell.length_a   1.000
_cell.length_b   1.000
_cell.length_c   1.000
_cell.angle_alpha   90.00
_cell.angle_beta   90.00
_cell.angle_gamma   90.00
#
_symmetry.space_group_name_H-M   'P 1'
#
loop_
_entity.id
_entity.type
_entity.pdbx_description
1 polymer ?
#
loop_
_entity_poly.entity_id
_entity_poly.type
_entity_poly.pdbx_seq_one_letter_code
_entity_poly.pdbx_strand_id
1 'polypeptide(L)'
;MLTTHAFQHIQLHHHHHHHHQHRGSTSIEFDKITNLNTLIIEINSHVALFRDMLILVGQPRDCPELREKIRKLRRTCVETSKHMAHLIMTQLKRSNLNEHPNGNQPHLVLLFYLLQIFLRELYKSYRLVQVIPMDMSGYYENRAGPSNLGNVFGILLCKQITPDFNQEELNSIKKDSHEIGVLMAELQEHMPRCDTHLERNPAGLDGHSWPPKRRRTSIYKNLNLLCCISRPNYL
;
A
#
# COMPACT_ATOMS: atom_id res chain seq x y z
N MET A 1 25.61 -7.95 2.21
CA MET A 1 25.55 -9.40 1.92
C MET A 1 24.74 -10.16 2.99
N LEU A 2 23.56 -9.66 3.37
CA LEU A 2 22.74 -10.26 4.45
C LEU A 2 21.23 -10.34 4.11
N THR A 3 20.90 -10.27 2.82
CA THR A 3 19.51 -10.17 2.34
C THR A 3 18.95 -11.47 1.74
N THR A 4 19.77 -12.52 1.57
CA THR A 4 19.35 -13.74 0.88
C THR A 4 19.02 -14.90 1.83
N HIS A 5 19.61 -14.93 3.03
CA HIS A 5 19.56 -16.11 3.90
C HIS A 5 18.27 -16.24 4.73
N ALA A 6 17.51 -15.15 4.90
CA ALA A 6 16.23 -15.18 5.63
C ALA A 6 15.09 -15.81 4.80
N PHE A 7 15.23 -15.91 3.48
CA PHE A 7 14.19 -16.42 2.58
C PHE A 7 14.19 -17.96 2.44
N GLN A 8 15.32 -18.64 2.68
CA GLN A 8 15.40 -20.10 2.56
C GLN A 8 14.75 -20.86 3.73
N HIS A 9 14.57 -20.22 4.88
CA HIS A 9 14.06 -20.91 6.07
C HIS A 9 12.53 -21.13 6.07
N ILE A 10 11.80 -20.48 5.15
CA ILE A 10 10.34 -20.59 5.03
C ILE A 10 9.92 -21.78 4.16
N GLN A 11 10.75 -22.23 3.20
CA GLN A 11 10.42 -23.40 2.37
C GLN A 11 10.55 -24.74 3.12
N LEU A 12 11.42 -24.84 4.13
CA LEU A 12 11.71 -26.12 4.81
C LEU A 12 10.76 -26.44 5.97
N HIS A 13 10.15 -25.45 6.60
CA HIS A 13 9.35 -25.68 7.81
C HIS A 13 7.88 -26.06 7.54
N HIS A 14 7.42 -25.99 6.28
CA HIS A 14 6.05 -26.36 5.87
C HIS A 14 5.94 -27.75 5.25
N HIS A 15 7.04 -28.48 5.09
CA HIS A 15 7.02 -29.78 4.41
C HIS A 15 6.64 -30.96 5.31
N HIS A 16 6.46 -30.77 6.63
CA HIS A 16 6.33 -31.90 7.56
C HIS A 16 4.97 -32.11 8.23
N HIS A 17 3.96 -31.27 7.99
CA HIS A 17 2.61 -31.52 8.49
C HIS A 17 1.60 -31.54 7.35
N HIS A 18 0.78 -32.60 7.33
CA HIS A 18 -0.32 -32.91 6.40
C HIS A 18 -0.01 -33.82 5.21
N HIS A 19 0.47 -35.04 5.52
CA HIS A 19 -0.02 -36.23 4.80
C HIS A 19 -1.42 -36.58 5.33
N HIS A 20 -2.47 -36.18 4.61
CA HIS A 20 -3.69 -36.98 4.34
C HIS A 20 -4.78 -36.11 3.66
N GLN A 21 -5.16 -36.53 2.45
CA GLN A 21 -6.46 -36.38 1.75
C GLN A 21 -7.19 -35.01 1.73
N HIS A 22 -7.11 -34.31 0.59
CA HIS A 22 -8.24 -33.84 -0.24
C HIS A 22 -7.69 -33.15 -1.52
N ARG A 23 -7.63 -33.87 -2.64
CA ARG A 23 -6.76 -33.52 -3.80
C ARG A 23 -7.36 -32.55 -4.84
N GLY A 24 -8.54 -31.97 -4.60
CA GLY A 24 -9.23 -31.11 -5.58
C GLY A 24 -9.36 -29.63 -5.18
N SER A 25 -9.44 -29.32 -3.89
CA SER A 25 -9.68 -27.95 -3.40
C SER A 25 -8.41 -27.16 -3.09
N THR A 26 -7.29 -27.85 -2.87
CA THR A 26 -6.05 -27.25 -2.38
C THR A 26 -5.25 -26.49 -3.45
N SER A 27 -5.32 -26.88 -4.73
CA SER A 27 -4.60 -26.20 -5.81
C SER A 27 -5.16 -24.79 -6.08
N ILE A 28 -6.48 -24.67 -6.16
CA ILE A 28 -7.18 -23.40 -6.42
C ILE A 28 -6.99 -22.42 -5.25
N GLU A 29 -6.91 -22.92 -4.01
CA GLU A 29 -6.65 -22.10 -2.83
C GLU A 29 -5.18 -21.64 -2.76
N PHE A 30 -4.24 -22.54 -3.08
CA PHE A 30 -2.82 -22.22 -3.18
C PHE A 30 -2.52 -21.16 -4.25
N ASP A 31 -3.15 -21.26 -5.43
CA ASP A 31 -3.02 -20.28 -6.52
C ASP A 31 -3.54 -18.89 -6.11
N LYS A 32 -4.59 -18.84 -5.28
CA LYS A 32 -5.12 -17.56 -4.75
C LYS A 32 -4.21 -16.95 -3.69
N ILE A 33 -3.65 -17.75 -2.78
CA ILE A 33 -2.73 -17.27 -1.74
C ILE A 33 -1.42 -16.78 -2.35
N THR A 34 -0.89 -17.48 -3.35
CA THR A 34 0.30 -17.04 -4.11
C THR A 34 0.03 -15.75 -4.88
N ASN A 35 -1.18 -15.56 -5.43
CA ASN A 35 -1.60 -14.31 -6.05
C ASN A 35 -1.65 -13.13 -5.04
N LEU A 36 -2.22 -13.33 -3.85
CA LEU A 36 -2.27 -12.28 -2.81
C LEU A 36 -0.88 -11.86 -2.31
N ASN A 37 0.03 -12.82 -2.12
CA ASN A 37 1.42 -12.52 -1.77
C ASN A 37 2.10 -11.67 -2.85
N THR A 38 1.88 -12.00 -4.12
CA THR A 38 2.42 -11.27 -5.26
C THR A 38 1.92 -9.82 -5.26
N LEU A 39 0.62 -9.60 -5.03
CA LEU A 39 0.04 -8.26 -4.97
C LEU A 39 0.54 -7.42 -3.78
N ILE A 40 0.75 -8.00 -2.59
CA ILE A 40 1.38 -7.29 -1.47
C ILE A 40 2.77 -6.81 -1.86
N ILE A 41 3.58 -7.68 -2.46
CA ILE A 41 4.94 -7.36 -2.85
C ILE A 41 4.95 -6.27 -3.92
N GLU A 42 4.01 -6.35 -4.88
CA GLU A 42 3.83 -5.35 -5.93
C GLU A 42 3.47 -3.97 -5.35
N ILE A 43 2.47 -3.89 -4.45
CA ILE A 43 2.08 -2.64 -3.79
C ILE A 43 3.27 -2.08 -2.99
N ASN A 44 3.96 -2.91 -2.21
CA ASN A 44 5.14 -2.48 -1.46
C ASN A 44 6.23 -1.91 -2.39
N SER A 45 6.44 -2.54 -3.55
CA SER A 45 7.40 -2.09 -4.55
C SER A 45 6.98 -0.75 -5.18
N HIS A 46 5.70 -0.59 -5.50
CA HIS A 46 5.17 0.68 -5.99
C HIS A 46 5.34 1.81 -4.97
N VAL A 47 5.03 1.57 -3.69
CA VAL A 47 5.20 2.56 -2.62
C VAL A 47 6.67 2.94 -2.43
N ALA A 48 7.59 1.96 -2.46
CA ALA A 48 9.01 2.22 -2.36
C ALA A 48 9.52 3.07 -3.54
N LEU A 49 9.20 2.67 -4.77
CA LEU A 49 9.59 3.41 -5.98
C LEU A 49 8.98 4.81 -6.03
N PHE A 50 7.75 4.97 -5.54
CA PHE A 50 7.10 6.27 -5.46
C PHE A 50 7.87 7.20 -4.53
N ARG A 51 8.26 6.72 -3.34
CA ARG A 51 9.11 7.47 -2.39
C ARG A 51 10.44 7.89 -3.00
N ASP A 52 11.12 6.97 -3.68
CA ASP A 52 12.41 7.24 -4.29
C ASP A 52 12.31 8.30 -5.38
N MET A 53 11.24 8.27 -6.19
CA MET A 53 11.01 9.31 -7.20
C MET A 53 10.60 10.65 -6.60
N LEU A 54 9.87 10.68 -5.47
CA LEU A 54 9.54 11.94 -4.80
C LEU A 54 10.79 12.69 -4.30
N ILE A 55 11.87 11.99 -3.95
CA ILE A 55 13.15 12.61 -3.56
C ILE A 55 13.76 13.43 -4.71
N LEU A 56 13.49 13.04 -5.95
CA LEU A 56 14.03 13.71 -7.14
C LEU A 56 13.27 15.01 -7.47
N VAL A 57 12.11 15.26 -6.86
CA VAL A 57 11.34 16.50 -7.08
C VAL A 57 12.10 17.70 -6.53
N GLY A 58 12.26 18.74 -7.35
CA GLY A 58 13.08 19.92 -7.05
C GLY A 58 14.59 19.72 -7.22
N GLN A 59 15.05 18.54 -7.64
CA GLN A 59 16.46 18.26 -7.95
C GLN A 59 16.76 18.58 -9.42
N PRO A 60 18.04 18.64 -9.85
CA PRO A 60 18.40 18.89 -11.25
C PRO A 60 17.84 17.87 -12.26
N ARG A 61 17.42 16.69 -11.78
CA ARG A 61 16.79 15.63 -12.59
C ARG A 61 15.26 15.73 -12.65
N ASP A 62 14.68 16.74 -11.99
CA ASP A 62 13.25 16.97 -12.02
C ASP A 62 12.83 17.53 -13.37
N CYS A 63 12.03 16.76 -14.11
CA CYS A 63 11.60 17.11 -15.46
C CYS A 63 10.17 16.60 -15.71
N PRO A 64 9.48 17.09 -16.76
CA PRO A 64 8.11 16.67 -17.07
C PRO A 64 7.93 15.15 -17.22
N GLU A 65 8.90 14.45 -17.80
CA GLU A 65 8.88 12.99 -17.95
C GLU A 65 8.85 12.29 -16.59
N LEU A 66 9.66 12.76 -15.64
CA LEU A 66 9.70 12.24 -14.29
C LEU A 66 8.40 12.54 -13.55
N ARG A 67 7.88 13.77 -13.65
CA ARG A 67 6.62 14.18 -13.01
C ARG A 67 5.44 13.32 -13.50
N GLU A 68 5.36 13.04 -14.80
CA GLU A 68 4.35 12.14 -15.34
C GLU A 68 4.58 10.68 -14.89
N LYS A 69 5.83 10.22 -14.78
CA LYS A 69 6.14 8.88 -14.26
C LYS A 69 5.67 8.72 -12.81
N ILE A 70 5.88 9.74 -11.98
CA ILE A 70 5.37 9.82 -10.60
C ILE A 70 3.84 9.74 -10.60
N ARG A 71 3.16 10.55 -11.43
CA ARG A 71 1.70 10.57 -11.56
C ARG A 71 1.14 9.21 -11.99
N LYS A 72 1.76 8.55 -12.97
CA LYS A 72 1.36 7.21 -13.42
C LYS A 72 1.55 6.15 -12.35
N LEU A 73 2.74 6.10 -11.71
CA LEU A 73 3.00 5.12 -10.66
C LEU A 73 2.03 5.28 -9.48
N ARG A 74 1.73 6.52 -9.09
CA ARG A 74 0.73 6.81 -8.05
C ARG A 74 -0.61 6.17 -8.39
N ARG A 75 -1.13 6.43 -9.60
CA ARG A 75 -2.42 5.88 -10.06
C ARG A 75 -2.41 4.37 -10.10
N THR A 76 -1.36 3.75 -10.63
CA THR A 76 -1.18 2.30 -10.60
C THR A 76 -1.24 1.77 -9.17
N CYS A 77 -0.51 2.40 -8.23
CA CYS A 77 -0.52 2.01 -6.83
C CYS A 77 -1.92 2.11 -6.19
N VAL A 78 -2.70 3.15 -6.52
CA VAL A 78 -4.09 3.30 -6.07
C VAL A 78 -4.96 2.16 -6.60
N GLU A 79 -4.89 1.87 -7.90
CA GLU A 79 -5.73 0.83 -8.52
C GLU A 79 -5.36 -0.58 -8.04
N THR A 80 -4.07 -0.91 -7.93
CA THR A 80 -3.63 -2.19 -7.36
C THR A 80 -4.08 -2.32 -5.89
N SER A 81 -4.05 -1.23 -5.12
CA SER A 81 -4.53 -1.20 -3.74
C SER A 81 -6.04 -1.48 -3.63
N LYS A 82 -6.86 -0.83 -4.47
CA LYS A 82 -8.30 -1.07 -4.52
C LYS A 82 -8.61 -2.51 -4.92
N HIS A 83 -7.91 -3.02 -5.94
CA HIS A 83 -8.08 -4.39 -6.39
C HIS A 83 -7.77 -5.38 -5.26
N MET A 84 -6.64 -5.19 -4.57
CA MET A 84 -6.25 -6.06 -3.48
C MET A 84 -7.23 -6.00 -2.30
N ALA A 85 -7.65 -4.81 -1.90
CA ALA A 85 -8.64 -4.64 -0.86
C ALA A 85 -9.96 -5.35 -1.22
N HIS A 86 -10.43 -5.21 -2.45
CA HIS A 86 -11.62 -5.92 -2.92
C HIS A 86 -11.48 -7.45 -2.80
N LEU A 87 -10.33 -8.01 -3.19
CA LEU A 87 -10.05 -9.44 -3.04
C LEU A 87 -10.09 -9.88 -1.59
N ILE A 88 -9.40 -9.15 -0.70
CA ILE A 88 -9.37 -9.46 0.74
C ILE A 88 -10.77 -9.39 1.33
N MET A 89 -11.51 -8.30 1.08
CA MET A 89 -12.86 -8.09 1.61
C MET A 89 -13.85 -9.16 1.13
N THR A 90 -13.73 -9.57 -0.13
CA THR A 90 -14.55 -10.67 -0.68
C THR A 90 -14.25 -12.00 0.01
N GLN A 91 -12.98 -12.28 0.30
CA GLN A 91 -12.59 -13.49 1.01
C GLN A 91 -13.04 -13.48 2.47
N LEU A 92 -12.93 -12.34 3.16
CA LEU A 92 -13.43 -12.16 4.53
C LEU A 92 -14.92 -12.44 4.63
N LYS A 93 -15.73 -11.88 3.72
CA LYS A 93 -17.17 -12.13 3.65
C LYS A 93 -17.49 -13.62 3.45
N ARG A 94 -16.74 -14.32 2.60
CA ARG A 94 -16.90 -15.76 2.38
C ARG A 94 -16.51 -16.58 3.62
N SER A 95 -15.45 -16.21 4.34
CA SER A 95 -15.00 -16.93 5.53
C SER A 95 -16.00 -16.85 6.69
N ASN A 96 -16.65 -15.69 6.88
CA ASN A 96 -17.66 -15.50 7.93
C ASN A 96 -18.91 -16.37 7.73
N LEU A 97 -19.18 -16.81 6.50
CA LEU A 97 -20.30 -17.71 6.18
C LEU A 97 -19.99 -19.19 6.45
N ASN A 98 -18.71 -19.56 6.56
CA ASN A 98 -18.26 -20.96 6.61
C ASN A 98 -17.72 -21.40 7.98
N GLU A 99 -17.90 -20.58 9.04
CA GLU A 99 -17.48 -20.83 10.44
C GLU A 99 -16.02 -21.33 10.63
N HIS A 100 -15.13 -21.07 9.66
CA HIS A 100 -13.72 -21.46 9.75
C HIS A 100 -12.83 -20.27 10.13
N PRO A 101 -11.85 -20.44 11.05
CA PRO A 101 -10.93 -19.38 11.44
C PRO A 101 -10.14 -18.86 10.24
N ASN A 102 -10.14 -17.53 10.10
CA ASN A 102 -9.68 -16.75 8.97
C ASN A 102 -8.13 -16.81 8.76
N GLY A 103 -7.67 -17.48 7.70
CA GLY A 103 -6.26 -17.53 7.29
C GLY A 103 -5.69 -16.24 6.65
N ASN A 104 -6.53 -15.24 6.35
CA ASN A 104 -6.15 -14.02 5.62
C ASN A 104 -5.88 -12.79 6.48
N GLN A 105 -5.93 -12.94 7.81
CA GLN A 105 -5.55 -11.86 8.73
C GLN A 105 -4.16 -11.25 8.46
N PRO A 106 -3.10 -12.00 8.07
CA PRO A 106 -1.80 -11.36 7.80
C PRO A 106 -1.83 -10.44 6.56
N HIS A 107 -2.49 -10.84 5.48
CA HIS A 107 -2.59 -10.02 4.26
C HIS A 107 -3.36 -8.72 4.50
N LEU A 108 -4.44 -8.80 5.27
CA LEU A 108 -5.22 -7.63 5.66
C LEU A 108 -4.35 -6.64 6.47
N VAL A 109 -3.63 -7.14 7.48
CA VAL A 109 -2.73 -6.32 8.31
C VAL A 109 -1.61 -5.69 7.47
N LEU A 110 -0.98 -6.47 6.58
CA LEU A 110 0.08 -5.97 5.69
C LEU A 110 -0.43 -4.88 4.74
N LEU A 111 -1.57 -5.11 4.08
CA LEU A 111 -2.18 -4.13 3.19
C LEU A 111 -2.49 -2.85 3.96
N PHE A 112 -3.11 -2.95 5.14
CA PHE A 112 -3.45 -1.77 5.95
C PHE A 112 -2.22 -0.91 6.28
N TYR A 113 -1.11 -1.51 6.69
CA TYR A 113 0.13 -0.76 6.95
C TYR A 113 0.77 -0.20 5.68
N LEU A 114 0.70 -0.91 4.55
CA LEU A 114 1.15 -0.38 3.26
C LEU A 114 0.34 0.85 2.85
N LEU A 115 -0.98 0.84 3.01
CA LEU A 115 -1.84 1.98 2.72
C LEU A 115 -1.58 3.16 3.64
N GLN A 116 -1.29 2.92 4.93
CA GLN A 116 -0.86 3.97 5.85
C GLN A 116 0.42 4.69 5.38
N ILE A 117 1.40 3.92 4.91
CA ILE A 117 2.63 4.48 4.35
C ILE A 117 2.29 5.25 3.08
N PHE A 118 1.56 4.62 2.15
CA PHE A 118 1.22 5.24 0.88
C PHE A 118 0.44 6.55 1.04
N LEU A 119 -0.56 6.59 1.92
CA LEU A 119 -1.33 7.80 2.21
C LEU A 119 -0.44 8.95 2.71
N ARG A 120 0.56 8.66 3.54
CA ARG A 120 1.56 9.65 3.98
C ARG A 120 2.37 10.18 2.80
N GLU A 121 2.76 9.32 1.88
CA GLU A 121 3.52 9.71 0.69
C GLU A 121 2.65 10.50 -0.30
N LEU A 122 1.35 10.21 -0.39
CA LEU A 122 0.39 11.03 -1.17
C LEU A 122 0.32 12.46 -0.63
N TYR A 123 0.24 12.65 0.69
CA TYR A 123 0.29 13.98 1.29
C TYR A 123 1.61 14.70 1.02
N LYS A 124 2.75 14.00 1.06
CA LYS A 124 4.05 14.60 0.67
C LYS A 124 4.07 14.98 -0.80
N SER A 125 3.60 14.10 -1.68
CA SER A 125 3.49 14.35 -3.12
C SER A 125 2.64 15.59 -3.40
N TYR A 126 1.49 15.73 -2.74
CA TYR A 126 0.64 16.92 -2.84
C TYR A 126 1.42 18.19 -2.48
N ARG A 127 2.11 18.19 -1.34
CA ARG A 127 2.87 19.36 -0.86
C ARG A 127 4.04 19.70 -1.78
N LEU A 128 4.73 18.70 -2.31
CA LEU A 128 5.83 18.89 -3.26
C LEU A 128 5.34 19.52 -4.57
N VAL A 129 4.25 19.00 -5.15
CA VAL A 129 3.64 19.59 -6.36
C VAL A 129 3.14 21.01 -6.10
N GLN A 130 2.58 21.27 -4.91
CA GLN A 130 2.09 22.60 -4.55
C GLN A 130 3.22 23.64 -4.44
N VAL A 131 4.36 23.27 -3.84
CA VAL A 131 5.47 24.19 -3.57
C VAL A 131 6.43 24.29 -4.75
N ILE A 132 6.59 23.22 -5.52
CA ILE A 132 7.51 23.11 -6.66
C ILE A 132 6.66 22.78 -7.90
N PRO A 133 5.96 23.76 -8.47
CA PRO A 133 5.19 23.56 -9.69
C PRO A 133 6.11 23.22 -10.85
N MET A 134 5.60 22.44 -11.80
CA MET A 134 6.30 22.11 -13.04
C MET A 134 5.44 22.53 -14.22
N ASP A 135 6.04 23.23 -15.18
CA ASP A 135 5.40 23.48 -16.45
C ASP A 135 5.37 22.20 -17.30
N MET A 136 4.16 21.73 -17.61
CA MET A 136 3.90 20.50 -18.38
C MET A 136 3.38 20.80 -19.79
N SER A 137 3.27 22.08 -20.18
CA SER A 137 2.70 22.51 -21.47
C SER A 137 3.38 21.82 -22.65
N GLY A 138 4.70 21.97 -22.79
CA GLY A 138 5.48 21.34 -23.86
C GLY A 138 5.45 19.80 -23.81
N TYR A 139 5.27 19.20 -22.64
CA TYR A 139 5.20 17.74 -22.53
C TYR A 139 3.92 17.18 -23.16
N TYR A 140 2.78 17.80 -22.88
CA TYR A 140 1.49 17.34 -23.40
C TYR A 140 1.25 17.79 -24.85
N GLU A 141 1.76 18.94 -25.27
CA GLU A 141 1.72 19.38 -26.67
C GLU A 141 2.43 18.38 -27.60
N ASN A 142 3.62 17.91 -27.19
CA ASN A 142 4.41 16.95 -27.96
C ASN A 142 3.88 15.51 -27.89
N ARG A 143 2.90 15.24 -27.03
CA ARG A 143 2.28 13.91 -26.84
C ARG A 143 0.80 13.86 -27.16
N ALA A 144 0.22 14.96 -27.65
CA ALA A 144 -1.17 15.00 -28.07
C ALA A 144 -1.38 14.09 -29.30
N GLY A 145 -1.66 12.81 -29.06
CA GLY A 145 -2.47 12.00 -29.98
C GLY A 145 -3.89 12.62 -30.09
N PRO A 146 -4.65 12.31 -31.15
CA PRO A 146 -5.72 13.15 -31.69
C PRO A 146 -6.90 13.31 -30.73
N SER A 147 -6.79 14.22 -29.76
CA SER A 147 -7.83 14.50 -28.78
C SER A 147 -8.34 15.92 -28.99
N ASN A 148 -9.15 16.06 -30.02
CA ASN A 148 -9.85 17.29 -30.43
C ASN A 148 -10.90 17.79 -29.41
N LEU A 149 -11.05 17.19 -28.22
CA LEU A 149 -12.08 17.59 -27.25
C LEU A 149 -11.73 18.88 -26.49
N GLY A 150 -10.45 19.16 -26.25
CA GLY A 150 -10.04 20.44 -25.64
C GLY A 150 -10.26 21.64 -26.57
N ASN A 151 -10.14 21.42 -27.89
CA ASN A 151 -10.27 22.47 -28.89
C ASN A 151 -11.74 22.90 -29.11
N VAL A 152 -12.70 21.99 -28.91
CA VAL A 152 -14.13 22.29 -29.10
C VAL A 152 -14.68 23.26 -28.04
N PHE A 153 -14.19 23.21 -26.79
CA PHE A 153 -14.61 24.15 -25.75
C PHE A 153 -13.92 25.52 -25.87
N GLY A 154 -12.69 25.58 -26.38
CA GLY A 154 -11.97 26.83 -26.63
C GLY A 154 -12.59 27.68 -27.74
N ILE A 155 -13.11 27.04 -28.79
CA ILE A 155 -13.83 27.71 -29.89
C ILE A 155 -15.12 28.37 -29.39
N LEU A 156 -15.81 27.76 -28.42
CA LEU A 156 -17.09 28.25 -27.92
C LEU A 156 -16.96 29.43 -26.93
N LEU A 157 -15.84 29.50 -26.18
CA LEU A 157 -15.69 30.44 -25.08
C LEU A 157 -14.80 31.65 -25.40
N CYS A 158 -14.22 31.74 -26.61
CA CYS A 158 -13.26 32.79 -27.03
C CYS A 158 -12.17 33.10 -25.99
N LYS A 159 -11.93 32.16 -25.08
CA LYS A 159 -10.84 32.10 -24.13
C LYS A 159 -10.23 30.74 -24.36
N GLN A 160 -8.99 30.72 -24.80
CA GLN A 160 -8.18 29.53 -24.70
C GLN A 160 -8.10 29.22 -23.20
N ILE A 161 -8.91 28.26 -22.73
CA ILE A 161 -8.78 27.74 -21.38
C ILE A 161 -7.44 27.01 -21.41
N THR A 162 -6.37 27.70 -21.05
CA THR A 162 -5.07 27.07 -20.83
C THR A 162 -5.27 26.12 -19.65
N PRO A 163 -5.25 24.79 -19.86
CA PRO A 163 -5.45 23.86 -18.77
C PRO A 163 -4.34 24.05 -17.73
N ASP A 164 -4.71 24.38 -16.50
CA ASP A 164 -3.77 24.42 -15.39
C ASP A 164 -3.47 22.98 -14.95
N PHE A 165 -2.50 22.37 -15.63
CA PHE A 165 -2.05 21.01 -15.38
C PHE A 165 -1.58 20.81 -13.93
N ASN A 166 -1.01 21.85 -13.32
CA ASN A 166 -0.55 21.80 -11.94
C ASN A 166 -1.74 21.69 -10.97
N GLN A 167 -2.77 22.52 -11.17
CA GLN A 167 -3.99 22.46 -10.38
C GLN A 167 -4.76 21.15 -10.60
N GLU A 168 -4.80 20.63 -11.83
CA GLU A 168 -5.38 19.33 -12.14
C GLU A 168 -4.65 18.21 -11.40
N GLU A 169 -3.32 18.23 -11.38
CA GLU A 169 -2.51 17.26 -10.65
C GLU A 169 -2.79 17.32 -9.14
N LEU A 170 -2.80 18.51 -8.54
CA LEU A 170 -3.14 18.71 -7.13
C LEU A 170 -4.52 18.14 -6.78
N ASN A 171 -5.51 18.41 -7.63
CA ASN A 171 -6.86 17.88 -7.44
C ASN A 171 -6.90 16.35 -7.56
N SER A 172 -6.14 15.77 -8.49
CA SER A 172 -6.06 14.32 -8.63
C SER A 172 -5.40 13.66 -7.42
N ILE A 173 -4.33 14.25 -6.85
CA ILE A 173 -3.69 13.71 -5.63
C ILE A 173 -4.64 13.78 -4.44
N LYS A 174 -5.44 14.86 -4.30
CA LYS A 174 -6.47 14.95 -3.27
C LYS A 174 -7.51 13.84 -3.39
N LYS A 175 -7.98 13.59 -4.62
CA LYS A 175 -8.93 12.51 -4.91
C LYS A 175 -8.33 11.14 -4.53
N ASP A 176 -7.13 10.84 -4.99
CA ASP A 176 -6.42 9.59 -4.69
C ASP A 176 -6.23 9.42 -3.17
N SER A 177 -5.87 10.49 -2.46
CA SER A 177 -5.71 10.48 -0.99
C SER A 177 -7.02 10.18 -0.27
N HIS A 178 -8.12 10.76 -0.74
CA HIS A 178 -9.45 10.50 -0.20
C HIS A 178 -9.88 9.05 -0.43
N GLU A 179 -9.69 8.52 -1.64
CA GLU A 179 -10.02 7.14 -1.98
C GLU A 179 -9.25 6.12 -1.12
N ILE A 180 -7.94 6.33 -0.92
CA ILE A 180 -7.14 5.50 -0.02
C ILE A 180 -7.59 5.65 1.44
N GLY A 181 -7.97 6.85 1.87
CA GLY A 181 -8.51 7.09 3.21
C GLY A 181 -9.82 6.32 3.47
N VAL A 182 -10.74 6.32 2.50
CA VAL A 182 -11.98 5.53 2.56
C VAL A 182 -11.67 4.05 2.61
N LEU A 183 -10.77 3.57 1.75
CA LEU A 183 -10.35 2.17 1.73
C LEU A 183 -9.76 1.71 3.06
N MET A 184 -8.95 2.55 3.70
CA MET A 184 -8.39 2.26 5.01
C MET A 184 -9.46 2.16 6.10
N ALA A 185 -10.47 3.03 6.07
CA ALA A 185 -11.58 2.99 7.03
C ALA A 185 -12.34 1.66 6.91
N GLU A 186 -12.65 1.22 5.69
CA GLU A 186 -13.29 -0.08 5.43
C GLU A 186 -12.45 -1.26 5.95
N LEU A 187 -11.14 -1.27 5.67
CA LEU A 187 -10.24 -2.35 6.10
C LEU A 187 -10.06 -2.37 7.63
N GLN A 188 -10.13 -1.20 8.29
CA GLN A 188 -9.95 -1.07 9.73
C GLN A 188 -11.06 -1.79 10.52
N GLU A 189 -12.29 -1.83 10.00
CA GLU A 189 -13.41 -2.54 10.63
C GLU A 189 -13.14 -4.04 10.81
N HIS A 190 -12.30 -4.60 9.94
CA HIS A 190 -11.93 -6.01 9.92
C HIS A 190 -10.57 -6.30 10.56
N MET A 191 -9.86 -5.27 11.05
CA MET A 191 -8.59 -5.46 11.75
C MET A 191 -8.80 -6.32 13.01
N PRO A 192 -7.89 -7.27 13.31
CA PRO A 192 -7.92 -7.99 14.56
C PRO A 192 -7.86 -7.00 15.73
N ARG A 193 -8.88 -7.00 16.59
CA ARG A 193 -8.84 -6.24 17.84
C ARG A 193 -7.82 -6.92 18.75
N CYS A 194 -6.82 -6.18 19.21
CA CYS A 194 -6.01 -6.64 20.33
C CYS A 194 -6.91 -6.59 21.57
N ASP A 195 -7.55 -7.70 21.92
CA ASP A 195 -8.27 -7.81 23.18
C ASP A 195 -7.27 -7.63 24.33
N THR A 196 -7.37 -6.49 25.01
CA THR A 196 -6.67 -6.17 26.26
C THR A 196 -7.18 -6.98 27.45
N HIS A 197 -7.74 -8.17 27.24
CA HIS A 197 -8.42 -8.96 28.27
C HIS A 197 -7.70 -10.25 28.68
N LEU A 198 -6.37 -10.28 28.54
CA LEU A 198 -5.54 -11.34 29.12
C LEU A 198 -4.45 -10.77 30.06
N GLU A 199 -4.86 -9.97 31.04
CA GLU A 199 -4.10 -9.86 32.29
C GLU A 199 -4.99 -9.38 33.45
N ARG A 200 -5.94 -10.21 33.87
CA ARG A 200 -6.39 -10.20 35.27
C ARG A 200 -5.89 -11.48 35.92
N ASN A 201 -4.58 -11.54 36.14
CA ASN A 201 -4.04 -12.44 37.15
C ASN A 201 -4.47 -11.91 38.52
N PRO A 202 -5.22 -12.66 39.35
CA PRO A 202 -5.32 -12.35 40.77
C PRO A 202 -3.96 -12.73 41.39
N ALA A 203 -3.01 -11.81 41.34
CA ALA A 203 -1.73 -11.98 42.02
C ALA A 203 -1.97 -11.85 43.52
N GLY A 204 -2.03 -13.00 44.21
CA GLY A 204 -1.63 -13.09 45.60
C GLY A 204 -0.15 -12.74 45.72
N LEU A 205 0.17 -11.94 46.75
CA LEU A 205 1.38 -11.95 47.57
C LEU A 205 2.66 -12.47 46.89
N ASP A 206 3.55 -11.57 46.47
CA ASP A 206 4.74 -11.22 47.25
C ASP A 206 5.78 -10.46 46.41
N GLY A 207 6.67 -9.79 47.14
CA GLY A 207 7.63 -8.78 46.71
C GLY A 207 8.44 -9.06 45.44
N HIS A 208 8.85 -7.94 44.84
CA HIS A 208 10.14 -7.62 44.21
C HIS A 208 9.93 -6.81 42.91
N SER A 209 10.19 -5.50 43.04
CA SER A 209 10.23 -4.48 41.99
C SER A 209 11.22 -4.84 40.86
N TRP A 210 10.78 -4.74 39.59
CA TRP A 210 11.41 -4.14 38.38
C TRP A 210 10.55 -4.49 37.12
N PRO A 211 10.58 -3.72 36.01
CA PRO A 211 9.40 -3.25 35.28
C PRO A 211 9.02 -4.12 34.07
N PRO A 212 7.81 -3.97 33.49
CA PRO A 212 7.31 -4.90 32.49
C PRO A 212 7.91 -4.60 31.11
N LYS A 213 8.97 -5.31 30.72
CA LYS A 213 9.32 -5.49 29.29
C LYS A 213 8.42 -6.57 28.68
N ARG A 214 7.14 -6.25 28.48
CA ARG A 214 6.25 -7.09 27.67
C ARG A 214 6.63 -6.97 26.19
N ARG A 215 7.33 -7.99 25.69
CA ARG A 215 7.67 -8.15 24.28
C ARG A 215 6.39 -8.25 23.43
N ARG A 216 6.12 -7.21 22.63
CA ARG A 216 5.08 -7.17 21.58
C ARG A 216 5.49 -8.01 20.34
N THR A 217 5.78 -9.29 20.52
CA THR A 217 6.59 -10.06 19.53
C THR A 217 5.84 -10.99 18.57
N SER A 218 4.51 -11.07 18.56
CA SER A 218 3.84 -11.98 17.60
C SER A 218 3.48 -11.29 16.28
N ILE A 219 2.73 -10.19 16.34
CA ILE A 219 2.13 -9.55 15.16
C ILE A 219 3.19 -8.85 14.28
N TYR A 220 4.29 -8.38 14.90
CA TYR A 220 5.35 -7.64 14.22
C TYR A 220 6.41 -8.51 13.54
N LYS A 221 6.42 -9.84 13.75
CA LYS A 221 7.47 -10.72 13.19
C LYS A 221 7.49 -10.74 11.65
N ASN A 222 6.35 -10.50 11.01
CA ASN A 222 6.22 -10.50 9.54
C ASN A 222 6.36 -9.09 8.90
N LEU A 223 6.50 -8.03 9.71
CA LEU A 223 6.67 -6.67 9.17
C LEU A 223 8.09 -6.43 8.61
N ASN A 224 9.03 -7.33 8.88
CA ASN A 224 10.37 -7.34 8.27
C ASN A 224 10.33 -7.55 6.73
N LEU A 225 9.19 -7.96 6.18
CA LEU A 225 8.97 -8.09 4.73
C LEU A 225 8.74 -6.74 4.03
N LEU A 226 8.41 -5.69 4.79
CA LEU A 226 8.11 -4.37 4.25
C LEU A 226 9.35 -3.49 4.35
N CYS A 227 10.13 -3.42 3.27
CA CYS A 227 11.29 -2.52 3.16
C CYS A 227 10.92 -1.04 3.44
N CYS A 228 9.64 -0.68 3.28
CA CYS A 228 9.12 0.65 3.57
C CYS A 228 9.03 1.00 5.07
N ILE A 229 9.01 0.00 5.97
CA ILE A 229 8.90 0.17 7.44
C ILE A 229 10.27 0.32 8.10
N SER A 230 11.35 -0.10 7.44
CA SER A 230 12.71 0.15 7.89
C SER A 230 12.94 1.66 7.98
N ARG A 231 13.22 2.15 9.20
CA ARG A 231 13.67 3.53 9.39
C ARG A 231 14.90 3.75 8.50
N PRO A 232 14.98 4.85 7.74
CA PRO A 232 16.24 5.23 7.14
C PRO A 232 17.25 5.44 8.27
N ASN A 233 18.32 4.64 8.28
CA ASN A 233 19.53 4.96 9.02
C ASN A 233 20.18 6.11 8.26
N TYR A 234 19.83 7.34 8.62
CA TYR A 234 20.70 8.48 8.35
C TYR A 234 21.89 8.33 9.30
N LEU A 235 22.99 7.79 8.77
CA LEU A 235 24.32 8.02 9.32
C LEU A 235 24.79 9.40 8.85
#